data_AF-A0A0P7C442-F1
#
_entry.id   AF-A0A0P7C442-F1
#
_cell.length_a   1.000
_cell.length_b   1.000
_cell.length_c   1.000
_cell.angle_alpha   90.00
_cell.angle_beta   90.00
_cell.angle_gamma   90.00
#
_symmetry.space_group_name_H-M   'P 1'
#
loop_
_entity.id
_entity.type
_entity.pdbx_description
1 polymer ?
#
loop_
_entity_poly.entity_id
_entity_poly.type
_entity_poly.pdbx_seq_one_letter_code
_entity_poly.pdbx_strand_id
1 'polypeptide(L)'
;MIKYQTTRLLPEANFSIWGIFFVSFSMSILACQNIKFETGEENPLFEEISNFSEIDINIIDSIYLENLESKYQDIPDLNSATVKELFEGYNQPETEIYQYEHISDFLKIDSLKGADSHEAYTQSLDIGMIRDAKAFKIGIASLGNDKKGALWGIWYSSYEACPYYHGLDLYLSVFENQKLKRTFKVGSNFSSVDPPVAVYNPISSTLNGSELIIKLESNEIDLMEDGREEIVKNQTQINDYQL
;
A
#
# COMPACT_ATOMS: atom_id res chain seq x y z
N MET A 1 11.16 39.71 59.84
CA MET A 1 10.65 40.83 60.65
C MET A 1 9.26 41.19 60.10
N ILE A 2 8.28 41.30 60.99
CA ILE A 2 6.83 41.40 60.75
C ILE A 2 6.44 42.79 60.22
N LYS A 3 5.42 42.89 59.34
CA LYS A 3 4.16 43.67 59.59
C LYS A 3 3.12 43.60 58.46
N TYR A 4 1.90 43.31 58.90
CA TYR A 4 0.60 43.36 58.22
C TYR A 4 -0.04 44.77 58.26
N GLN A 5 -1.03 45.03 57.39
CA GLN A 5 -2.44 45.45 57.66
C GLN A 5 -3.00 46.36 56.53
N THR A 6 -4.02 45.98 55.74
CA THR A 6 -5.52 46.08 55.87
C THR A 6 -6.14 47.46 56.06
N THR A 7 -7.16 47.81 55.23
CA THR A 7 -8.50 48.38 55.58
C THR A 7 -9.37 48.61 54.32
N ARG A 8 -10.57 47.98 54.20
CA ARG A 8 -11.98 48.52 54.37
C ARG A 8 -12.56 49.16 53.07
N LEU A 9 -13.85 49.07 52.66
CA LEU A 9 -15.15 48.61 53.18
C LEU A 9 -16.12 48.37 51.98
N LEU A 10 -17.09 47.46 52.14
CA LEU A 10 -18.29 47.27 51.30
C LEU A 10 -19.38 48.32 51.61
N PRO A 11 -20.43 48.41 50.77
CA PRO A 11 -21.77 48.74 51.26
C PRO A 11 -22.81 47.62 50.99
N GLU A 12 -23.58 47.31 52.04
CA GLU A 12 -24.92 46.70 52.09
C GLU A 12 -25.98 47.71 51.55
N ALA A 13 -27.25 47.43 51.22
CA ALA A 13 -28.15 46.29 51.05
C ALA A 13 -29.44 46.86 50.39
N ASN A 14 -30.30 46.01 49.82
CA ASN A 14 -31.75 46.06 50.07
C ASN A 14 -32.50 44.88 49.43
N PHE A 15 -33.28 44.19 50.26
CA PHE A 15 -34.20 43.10 49.94
C PHE A 15 -35.60 43.66 49.61
N SER A 16 -36.30 43.05 48.63
CA SER A 16 -37.78 43.01 48.61
C SER A 16 -38.28 41.68 48.07
N ILE A 17 -39.33 41.15 48.71
CA ILE A 17 -39.87 39.79 48.62
C ILE A 17 -40.95 39.70 47.51
N TRP A 18 -41.14 38.48 46.98
CA TRP A 18 -42.28 37.92 46.22
C TRP A 18 -42.10 37.79 44.70
N GLY A 19 -42.01 36.54 44.22
CA GLY A 19 -42.10 36.21 42.80
C GLY A 19 -41.53 34.84 42.46
N ILE A 20 -42.30 33.79 42.74
CA ILE A 20 -42.08 32.42 42.27
C ILE A 20 -41.97 32.42 40.74
N PHE A 21 -40.88 31.90 40.17
CA PHE A 21 -40.89 31.10 38.93
C PHE A 21 -39.63 30.23 38.84
N PHE A 22 -39.87 28.93 38.87
CA PHE A 22 -38.96 27.88 38.41
C PHE A 22 -38.47 28.19 36.98
N VAL A 23 -37.17 28.06 36.71
CA VAL A 23 -36.60 27.11 35.72
C VAL A 23 -35.10 26.95 36.03
N SER A 24 -34.71 25.72 36.35
CA SER A 24 -33.33 25.26 36.45
C SER A 24 -32.68 25.21 35.06
N PHE A 25 -31.54 25.87 34.88
CA PHE A 25 -30.63 25.56 33.77
C PHE A 25 -29.19 25.50 34.29
N SER A 26 -28.82 24.32 34.80
CA SER A 26 -27.42 23.93 34.98
C SER A 26 -26.85 23.66 33.59
N MET A 27 -26.12 24.61 33.03
CA MET A 27 -25.37 24.41 31.80
C MET A 27 -24.10 23.62 32.14
N SER A 28 -24.22 22.30 32.11
CA SER A 28 -23.09 21.39 32.09
C SER A 28 -22.32 21.61 30.80
N ILE A 29 -21.05 22.01 30.92
CA ILE A 29 -20.06 21.96 29.85
C ILE A 29 -19.82 20.47 29.57
N LEU A 30 -20.50 19.91 28.56
CA LEU A 30 -20.07 18.68 27.92
C LEU A 30 -19.27 19.04 26.69
N ALA A 31 -18.01 18.65 26.70
CA ALA A 31 -17.16 18.60 25.53
C ALA A 31 -17.87 17.78 24.44
N CYS A 32 -18.22 18.44 23.33
CA CYS A 32 -18.55 17.76 22.08
C CYS A 32 -17.26 17.14 21.55
N GLN A 33 -16.90 15.97 22.05
CA GLN A 33 -16.10 15.03 21.28
C GLN A 33 -16.98 14.58 20.11
N ASN A 34 -16.57 14.94 18.90
CA ASN A 34 -17.10 14.37 17.67
C ASN A 34 -16.77 12.86 17.65
N ILE A 35 -17.58 12.08 18.33
CA ILE A 35 -17.70 10.65 18.05
C ILE A 35 -18.52 10.59 16.76
N LYS A 36 -17.83 10.54 15.61
CA LYS A 36 -18.44 9.95 14.42
C LYS A 36 -18.75 8.50 14.79
N PHE A 37 -20.01 8.22 15.09
CA PHE A 37 -20.51 6.86 14.99
C PHE A 37 -20.32 6.45 13.53
N GLU A 38 -19.39 5.54 13.30
CA GLU A 38 -19.28 4.84 12.03
C GLU A 38 -20.57 4.05 11.86
N THR A 39 -21.40 4.53 10.97
CA THR A 39 -22.49 3.75 10.39
C THR A 39 -21.90 2.44 9.89
N GLY A 40 -22.56 1.32 10.17
CA GLY A 40 -22.18 -0.02 9.70
C GLY A 40 -22.37 -0.21 8.19
N GLU A 41 -22.00 0.79 7.39
CA GLU A 41 -21.80 0.62 5.96
C GLU A 41 -20.50 -0.18 5.80
N GLU A 42 -20.65 -1.41 5.32
CA GLU A 42 -19.52 -2.25 4.96
C GLU A 42 -18.64 -1.52 3.94
N ASN A 43 -17.32 -1.58 4.12
CA ASN A 43 -16.38 -0.92 3.24
C ASN A 43 -16.47 -1.59 1.84
N PRO A 44 -16.84 -0.87 0.77
CA PRO A 44 -17.05 -1.47 -0.56
C PRO A 44 -15.77 -2.14 -1.10
N LEU A 45 -14.59 -1.60 -0.77
CA LEU A 45 -13.31 -2.23 -1.10
C LEU A 45 -13.16 -3.59 -0.39
N PHE A 46 -13.58 -3.65 0.89
CA PHE A 46 -13.50 -4.88 1.66
C PHE A 46 -14.50 -5.93 1.16
N GLU A 47 -15.69 -5.52 0.72
CA GLU A 47 -16.65 -6.42 0.09
C GLU A 47 -16.09 -6.99 -1.23
N GLU A 48 -15.48 -6.14 -2.06
CA GLU A 48 -14.85 -6.57 -3.31
C GLU A 48 -13.73 -7.59 -3.07
N ILE A 49 -12.79 -7.28 -2.17
CA ILE A 49 -11.66 -8.18 -1.87
C ILE A 49 -12.09 -9.45 -1.13
N SER A 50 -13.21 -9.41 -0.40
CA SER A 50 -13.78 -10.61 0.25
C SER A 50 -14.31 -11.64 -0.74
N ASN A 51 -14.55 -11.26 -2.00
CA ASN A 51 -14.92 -12.18 -3.08
C ASN A 51 -13.70 -12.86 -3.73
N PHE A 52 -12.49 -12.64 -3.23
CA PHE A 52 -11.30 -13.32 -3.72
C PHE A 52 -11.27 -14.76 -3.23
N SER A 53 -10.64 -15.65 -3.99
CA SER A 53 -10.41 -17.01 -3.55
C SER A 53 -9.52 -17.03 -2.30
N GLU A 54 -9.90 -17.83 -1.30
CA GLU A 54 -9.03 -18.06 -0.15
C GLU A 54 -7.74 -18.75 -0.59
N ILE A 55 -6.61 -18.25 -0.09
CA ILE A 55 -5.28 -18.80 -0.36
C ILE A 55 -4.47 -18.91 0.92
N ASP A 56 -3.52 -19.84 0.91
CA ASP A 56 -2.49 -19.93 1.92
C ASP A 56 -1.22 -19.25 1.40
N ILE A 57 -0.78 -18.19 2.07
CA ILE A 57 0.40 -17.42 1.70
C ILE A 57 1.39 -17.59 2.83
N ASN A 58 2.34 -18.52 2.67
CA ASN A 58 3.41 -18.70 3.64
C ASN A 58 4.74 -18.14 3.11
N ILE A 59 5.04 -18.38 1.82
CA ILE A 59 6.31 -18.01 1.21
C ILE A 59 6.05 -17.44 -0.18
N ILE A 60 6.65 -16.28 -0.46
CA ILE A 60 6.76 -15.67 -1.78
C ILE A 60 8.25 -15.61 -2.10
N ASP A 61 8.73 -16.59 -2.86
CA ASP A 61 10.10 -16.71 -3.33
C ASP A 61 10.17 -16.62 -4.86
N SER A 62 11.36 -16.79 -5.44
CA SER A 62 11.56 -16.75 -6.90
C SER A 62 10.73 -17.83 -7.61
N ILE A 63 10.59 -19.02 -7.02
CA ILE A 63 9.80 -20.12 -7.60
C ILE A 63 8.32 -19.73 -7.65
N TYR A 64 7.80 -19.11 -6.59
CA TYR A 64 6.44 -18.59 -6.57
C TYR A 64 6.23 -17.55 -7.67
N LEU A 65 7.15 -16.59 -7.79
CA LEU A 65 7.08 -15.50 -8.77
C LEU A 65 7.15 -16.01 -10.22
N GLU A 66 8.09 -16.92 -10.54
CA GLU A 66 8.21 -17.53 -11.87
C GLU A 66 6.95 -18.31 -12.26
N ASN A 67 6.40 -19.09 -11.32
CA ASN A 67 5.15 -19.83 -11.55
C ASN A 67 3.99 -18.88 -11.82
N LEU A 68 3.94 -17.76 -11.11
CA LEU A 68 2.89 -16.76 -11.26
C LEU A 68 3.01 -16.00 -12.58
N GLU A 69 4.23 -15.62 -12.97
CA GLU A 69 4.52 -14.99 -14.26
C GLU A 69 4.18 -15.90 -15.45
N SER A 70 4.25 -17.22 -15.29
CA SER A 70 3.80 -18.15 -16.34
C SER A 70 2.27 -18.25 -16.49
N LYS A 71 1.49 -17.75 -15.52
CA LYS A 71 0.03 -17.97 -15.40
C LYS A 71 -0.81 -16.69 -15.24
N TYR A 72 -0.20 -15.51 -15.11
CA TYR A 72 -0.92 -14.26 -14.80
C TYR A 72 -2.03 -13.91 -15.80
N GLN A 73 -1.92 -14.40 -17.04
CA GLN A 73 -2.94 -14.16 -18.07
C GLN A 73 -4.28 -14.85 -17.74
N ASP A 74 -4.23 -15.98 -17.04
CA ASP A 74 -5.40 -16.75 -16.61
C ASP A 74 -6.01 -16.25 -15.30
N ILE A 75 -5.33 -15.32 -14.63
CA ILE A 75 -5.75 -14.76 -13.35
C ILE A 75 -6.70 -13.57 -13.59
N PRO A 76 -7.82 -13.49 -12.86
CA PRO A 76 -8.76 -12.39 -13.00
C PRO A 76 -8.12 -11.02 -12.77
N ASP A 77 -8.48 -10.08 -13.63
CA ASP A 77 -7.97 -8.72 -13.63
C ASP A 77 -8.51 -7.94 -12.42
N LEU A 78 -7.73 -6.94 -11.97
CA LEU A 78 -8.19 -5.89 -11.07
C LEU A 78 -8.37 -4.59 -11.85
N ASN A 79 -9.48 -3.91 -11.60
CA ASN A 79 -9.75 -2.62 -12.23
C ASN A 79 -8.92 -1.50 -11.57
N SER A 80 -8.75 -0.39 -12.28
CA SER A 80 -7.96 0.75 -11.83
C SER A 80 -8.49 1.44 -10.56
N ALA A 81 -9.80 1.45 -10.32
CA ALA A 81 -10.37 2.05 -9.11
C ALA A 81 -9.95 1.24 -7.87
N THR A 82 -10.09 -0.08 -7.91
CA THR A 82 -9.70 -0.99 -6.83
C THR A 82 -8.19 -0.95 -6.59
N VAL A 83 -7.37 -0.96 -7.65
CA VAL A 83 -5.91 -0.85 -7.50
C VAL A 83 -5.53 0.46 -6.85
N LYS A 84 -6.15 1.57 -7.25
CA LYS A 84 -5.90 2.88 -6.66
C LYS A 84 -6.18 2.86 -5.16
N GLU A 85 -7.36 2.37 -4.74
CA GLU A 85 -7.73 2.29 -3.32
C GLU A 85 -6.81 1.37 -2.52
N LEU A 86 -6.48 0.17 -3.03
CA LEU A 86 -5.53 -0.75 -2.39
C LEU A 86 -4.15 -0.12 -2.20
N PHE A 87 -3.75 0.73 -3.14
CA PHE A 87 -2.43 1.35 -3.14
C PHE A 87 -2.35 2.61 -2.27
N GLU A 88 -3.47 3.22 -1.86
CA GLU A 88 -3.48 4.34 -0.91
C GLU A 88 -2.82 3.97 0.44
N GLY A 89 -2.92 2.70 0.84
CA GLY A 89 -2.29 2.19 2.05
C GLY A 89 -0.80 1.84 1.89
N TYR A 90 -0.20 2.04 0.71
CA TYR A 90 1.15 1.56 0.43
C TYR A 90 2.20 2.23 1.32
N ASN A 91 2.86 1.41 2.15
CA ASN A 91 3.95 1.86 2.98
C ASN A 91 5.26 1.56 2.25
N GLN A 92 5.86 2.59 1.69
CA GLN A 92 7.09 2.46 0.93
C GLN A 92 8.25 2.10 1.86
N PRO A 93 9.00 1.02 1.60
CA PRO A 93 10.30 0.87 2.23
C PRO A 93 11.19 2.02 1.75
N GLU A 94 11.89 2.69 2.68
CA GLU A 94 12.73 3.88 2.43
C GLU A 94 13.83 3.69 1.35
N THR A 95 14.01 2.46 0.87
CA THR A 95 15.13 2.02 0.03
C THR A 95 14.78 1.69 -1.41
N GLU A 96 13.50 1.69 -1.81
CA GLU A 96 13.15 1.59 -3.23
C GLU A 96 13.45 2.94 -3.93
N ILE A 97 14.43 2.93 -4.83
CA ILE A 97 14.85 4.10 -5.63
C ILE A 97 13.89 4.34 -6.80
N TYR A 98 13.26 3.27 -7.33
CA TYR A 98 12.36 3.29 -8.48
C TYR A 98 10.91 3.24 -8.01
N GLN A 99 10.44 4.41 -7.58
CA GLN A 99 9.21 4.54 -6.80
C GLN A 99 8.00 4.67 -7.73
N TYR A 100 7.02 3.77 -7.59
CA TYR A 100 5.65 3.95 -8.08
C TYR A 100 5.38 3.91 -9.59
N GLU A 101 6.41 3.68 -10.42
CA GLU A 101 6.27 3.78 -11.88
C GLU A 101 5.25 2.76 -12.40
N HIS A 102 5.37 1.48 -12.05
CA HIS A 102 4.50 0.44 -12.62
C HIS A 102 3.01 0.57 -12.26
N ILE A 103 2.71 1.03 -11.03
CA ILE A 103 1.32 1.30 -10.61
C ILE A 103 0.78 2.49 -11.40
N SER A 104 1.57 3.57 -11.50
CA SER A 104 1.17 4.78 -12.21
C SER A 104 0.99 4.51 -13.71
N ASP A 105 1.88 3.71 -14.30
CA ASP A 105 1.81 3.26 -15.69
C ASP A 105 0.60 2.38 -15.93
N PHE A 106 0.30 1.44 -15.01
CA PHE A 106 -0.93 0.67 -15.08
C PHE A 106 -2.17 1.58 -15.09
N LEU A 107 -2.29 2.51 -14.15
CA LEU A 107 -3.44 3.42 -14.07
C LEU A 107 -3.58 4.28 -15.33
N LYS A 108 -2.45 4.75 -15.88
CA LYS A 108 -2.41 5.51 -17.13
C LYS A 108 -2.85 4.64 -18.31
N ILE A 109 -2.28 3.44 -18.46
CA ILE A 109 -2.57 2.51 -19.56
C ILE A 109 -4.03 2.06 -19.52
N ASP A 110 -4.56 1.73 -18.35
CA ASP A 110 -5.97 1.36 -18.17
C ASP A 110 -6.90 2.50 -18.58
N SER A 111 -6.60 3.74 -18.16
CA SER A 111 -7.35 4.92 -18.59
C SER A 111 -7.29 5.15 -20.11
N LEU A 112 -6.14 4.91 -20.74
CA LEU A 112 -5.98 5.05 -22.19
C LEU A 112 -6.74 3.95 -22.96
N LYS A 113 -6.79 2.73 -22.43
CA LYS A 113 -7.58 1.63 -22.99
C LYS A 113 -9.07 1.93 -22.89
N GLY A 114 -9.55 2.45 -21.76
CA GLY A 114 -10.95 2.85 -21.59
C GLY A 114 -11.39 4.03 -22.47
N ALA A 115 -10.45 4.83 -22.98
CA ALA A 115 -10.70 5.97 -23.86
C ALA A 115 -10.44 5.67 -25.36
N ASP A 116 -10.22 4.41 -25.74
CA ASP A 116 -9.84 3.97 -27.09
C ASP A 116 -8.58 4.68 -27.66
N SER A 117 -7.72 5.21 -26.78
CA SER A 117 -6.51 5.97 -27.17
C SER A 117 -5.20 5.20 -26.95
N HIS A 118 -5.29 3.91 -26.59
CA HIS A 118 -4.13 3.07 -26.33
C HIS A 118 -3.23 2.88 -27.57
N GLU A 119 -3.82 2.74 -28.76
CA GLU A 119 -3.04 2.60 -30.00
C GLU A 119 -2.17 3.84 -30.27
N ALA A 120 -2.74 5.03 -30.11
CA ALA A 120 -2.00 6.29 -30.25
C ALA A 120 -0.87 6.40 -29.21
N TYR A 121 -1.11 5.94 -27.98
CA TYR A 121 -0.07 5.84 -26.97
C TYR A 121 1.06 4.91 -27.41
N THR A 122 0.76 3.70 -27.86
CA THR A 122 1.78 2.74 -28.30
C THR A 122 2.62 3.24 -29.47
N GLN A 123 2.04 4.04 -30.37
CA GLN A 123 2.76 4.66 -31.49
C GLN A 123 3.68 5.82 -31.05
N SER A 124 3.50 6.32 -29.83
CA SER A 124 4.27 7.43 -29.25
C SER A 124 5.32 6.99 -28.22
N LEU A 125 5.45 5.68 -27.98
CA LEU A 125 6.37 5.14 -26.99
C LEU A 125 7.82 5.27 -27.45
N ASP A 126 8.67 5.76 -26.55
CA ASP A 126 10.12 5.66 -26.68
C ASP A 126 10.62 4.33 -26.11
N ILE A 127 11.84 3.94 -26.48
CA ILE A 127 12.52 2.72 -26.00
C ILE A 127 12.55 2.71 -24.48
N GLY A 128 12.17 1.57 -23.88
CA GLY A 128 12.21 1.35 -22.44
C GLY A 128 10.98 1.84 -21.68
N MET A 129 10.08 2.60 -22.31
CA MET A 129 8.81 2.99 -21.70
C MET A 129 7.87 1.78 -21.54
N ILE A 130 7.06 1.74 -20.48
CA ILE A 130 6.07 0.67 -20.28
C ILE A 130 5.02 0.71 -21.41
N ARG A 131 4.92 -0.39 -22.15
CA ARG A 131 3.89 -0.60 -23.18
C ARG A 131 2.64 -1.22 -22.58
N ASP A 132 2.84 -2.29 -21.84
CA ASP A 132 1.77 -3.12 -21.30
C ASP A 132 1.91 -3.20 -19.79
N ALA A 133 0.78 -3.04 -19.10
CA ALA A 133 0.65 -3.32 -17.68
C ALA A 133 -0.72 -3.94 -17.41
N LYS A 134 -0.77 -4.89 -16.49
CA LYS A 134 -1.98 -5.60 -16.07
C LYS A 134 -1.93 -5.82 -14.57
N ALA A 135 -2.94 -5.33 -13.85
CA ALA A 135 -3.17 -5.69 -12.46
C ALA A 135 -4.11 -6.90 -12.35
N PHE A 136 -3.86 -7.76 -11.38
CA PHE A 136 -4.63 -8.99 -11.20
C PHE A 136 -4.74 -9.41 -9.73
N LYS A 137 -5.84 -10.09 -9.40
CA LYS A 137 -6.12 -10.56 -8.04
C LYS A 137 -5.70 -12.01 -7.85
N ILE A 138 -4.91 -12.28 -6.81
CA ILE A 138 -4.39 -13.63 -6.54
C ILE A 138 -5.29 -14.34 -5.53
N GLY A 139 -5.56 -13.69 -4.40
CA GLY A 139 -6.43 -14.28 -3.38
C GLY A 139 -6.46 -13.49 -2.08
N ILE A 140 -7.19 -14.02 -1.10
CA ILE A 140 -7.29 -13.47 0.25
C ILE A 140 -6.78 -14.49 1.28
N ALA A 141 -5.99 -14.04 2.24
CA ALA A 141 -5.46 -14.85 3.33
C ALA A 141 -5.94 -14.34 4.69
N SER A 142 -6.11 -15.25 5.64
CA SER A 142 -6.33 -14.90 7.05
C SER A 142 -5.00 -14.62 7.72
N LEU A 143 -4.87 -13.47 8.40
CA LEU A 143 -3.63 -13.07 9.10
C LEU A 143 -3.75 -13.26 10.62
N GLY A 144 -4.86 -13.84 11.10
CA GLY A 144 -5.19 -13.94 12.52
C GLY A 144 -5.80 -12.65 13.10
N ASN A 145 -6.35 -12.72 14.31
CA ASN A 145 -6.92 -11.56 15.04
C ASN A 145 -7.92 -10.72 14.19
N ASP A 146 -8.80 -11.37 13.43
CA ASP A 146 -9.77 -10.73 12.53
C ASP A 146 -9.16 -9.87 11.39
N LYS A 147 -7.85 -10.04 11.13
CA LYS A 147 -7.15 -9.39 10.02
C LYS A 147 -7.20 -10.27 8.76
N LYS A 148 -7.34 -9.61 7.62
CA LYS A 148 -7.33 -10.23 6.29
C LYS A 148 -6.25 -9.58 5.43
N GLY A 149 -5.58 -10.38 4.61
CA GLY A 149 -4.61 -9.90 3.63
C GLY A 149 -5.09 -10.19 2.22
N ALA A 150 -5.29 -9.16 1.40
CA ALA A 150 -5.54 -9.34 -0.03
C ALA A 150 -4.20 -9.36 -0.78
N LEU A 151 -3.91 -10.45 -1.47
CA LEU A 151 -2.75 -10.60 -2.34
C LEU A 151 -3.14 -10.31 -3.78
N TRP A 152 -2.40 -9.41 -4.40
CA TRP A 152 -2.60 -8.96 -5.76
C TRP A 152 -1.26 -8.60 -6.40
N GLY A 153 -1.24 -8.43 -7.72
CA GLY A 153 -0.01 -8.15 -8.43
C GLY A 153 -0.20 -7.29 -9.67
N ILE A 154 0.92 -6.78 -10.18
CA ILE A 154 1.02 -6.11 -11.47
C ILE A 154 2.11 -6.78 -12.29
N TRP A 155 1.73 -7.26 -13.47
CA TRP A 155 2.66 -7.60 -14.52
C TRP A 155 2.83 -6.40 -15.45
N TYR A 156 4.06 -6.14 -15.89
CA TYR A 156 4.39 -5.05 -16.79
C TYR A 156 5.46 -5.43 -17.80
N SER A 157 5.48 -4.74 -18.94
CA SER A 157 6.54 -4.87 -19.93
C SER A 157 6.75 -3.61 -20.77
N SER A 158 7.99 -3.41 -21.20
CA SER A 158 8.46 -2.25 -21.96
C SER A 158 8.22 -2.37 -23.47
N TYR A 159 8.26 -1.21 -24.12
CA TYR A 159 8.37 -1.06 -25.56
C TYR A 159 9.83 -1.16 -26.03
N GLU A 160 10.08 -2.08 -26.97
CA GLU A 160 11.32 -2.16 -27.78
C GLU A 160 12.63 -1.95 -27.02
N ALA A 161 12.79 -2.53 -25.84
CA ALA A 161 14.06 -2.58 -25.14
C ALA A 161 14.85 -3.84 -25.54
N CYS A 162 16.17 -3.70 -25.76
CA CYS A 162 17.09 -4.83 -25.88
C CYS A 162 18.14 -4.72 -24.77
N PRO A 163 18.05 -5.56 -23.72
CA PRO A 163 17.05 -6.61 -23.51
C PRO A 163 15.67 -6.08 -23.11
N TYR A 164 14.66 -6.92 -23.35
CA TYR A 164 13.26 -6.60 -23.09
C TYR A 164 13.00 -6.50 -21.59
N TYR A 165 12.68 -5.29 -21.12
CA TYR A 165 12.34 -5.05 -19.72
C TYR A 165 10.91 -5.51 -19.46
N HIS A 166 10.74 -6.44 -18.53
CA HIS A 166 9.46 -6.92 -18.02
C HIS A 166 9.61 -7.34 -16.56
N GLY A 167 8.50 -7.46 -15.86
CA GLY A 167 8.52 -7.94 -14.50
C GLY A 167 7.15 -8.06 -13.88
N LEU A 168 7.20 -8.51 -12.64
CA LEU A 168 6.06 -8.79 -11.80
C LEU A 168 6.32 -8.20 -10.42
N ASP A 169 5.37 -7.41 -9.94
CA ASP A 169 5.35 -6.88 -8.58
C ASP A 169 4.13 -7.41 -7.83
N LEU A 170 4.33 -7.93 -6.62
CA LEU A 170 3.27 -8.44 -5.74
C LEU A 170 3.08 -7.56 -4.52
N TYR A 171 1.82 -7.42 -4.13
CA TYR A 171 1.39 -6.56 -3.04
C TYR A 171 0.45 -7.31 -2.08
N LEU A 172 0.67 -7.10 -0.79
CA LEU A 172 -0.19 -7.58 0.29
C LEU A 172 -0.86 -6.38 0.96
N SER A 173 -2.16 -6.23 0.73
CA SER A 173 -2.99 -5.22 1.37
C SER A 173 -3.66 -5.78 2.62
N VAL A 174 -3.33 -5.22 3.78
CA VAL A 174 -3.79 -5.65 5.10
C VAL A 174 -5.03 -4.87 5.51
N PHE A 175 -6.08 -5.60 5.84
CA PHE A 175 -7.36 -5.10 6.32
C PHE A 175 -7.55 -5.49 7.78
N GLU A 176 -7.95 -4.53 8.60
CA GLU A 176 -8.34 -4.72 10.00
C GLU A 176 -9.65 -3.99 10.24
N ASN A 177 -10.63 -4.69 10.81
CA ASN A 177 -12.01 -4.19 10.96
C ASN A 177 -12.57 -3.65 9.63
N GLN A 178 -12.40 -4.42 8.56
CA GLN A 178 -12.83 -4.10 7.19
C GLN A 178 -12.21 -2.83 6.58
N LYS A 179 -11.16 -2.27 7.18
CA LYS A 179 -10.48 -1.08 6.66
C LYS A 179 -9.07 -1.41 6.22
N LEU A 180 -8.71 -0.91 5.05
CA LEU A 180 -7.33 -0.94 4.59
C LEU A 180 -6.45 -0.20 5.60
N LYS A 181 -5.43 -0.88 6.10
CA LYS A 181 -4.46 -0.31 7.04
C LYS A 181 -3.17 0.01 6.35
N ARG A 182 -2.62 -0.98 5.63
CA ARG A 182 -1.32 -0.89 4.96
C ARG A 182 -1.29 -1.81 3.76
N THR A 183 -0.45 -1.46 2.79
CA THR A 183 -0.08 -2.31 1.67
C THR A 183 1.43 -2.43 1.62
N PHE A 184 1.91 -3.66 1.46
CA PHE A 184 3.34 -3.98 1.40
C PHE A 184 3.67 -4.55 0.03
N LYS A 185 4.83 -4.19 -0.53
CA LYS A 185 5.40 -4.93 -1.66
C LYS A 185 6.05 -6.20 -1.11
N VAL A 186 5.53 -7.36 -1.46
CA VAL A 186 5.89 -8.66 -0.87
C VAL A 186 6.60 -9.58 -1.86
N GLY A 187 6.67 -9.20 -3.13
CA GLY A 187 7.37 -9.94 -4.17
C GLY A 187 7.76 -9.03 -5.33
N SER A 188 8.94 -9.25 -5.91
CA SER A 188 9.37 -8.62 -7.16
C SER A 188 10.46 -9.46 -7.81
N ASN A 189 10.41 -9.61 -9.13
CA ASN A 189 11.49 -10.18 -9.94
C ASN A 189 12.18 -9.11 -10.82
N PHE A 190 12.11 -7.84 -10.41
CA PHE A 190 12.68 -6.73 -11.18
C PHE A 190 14.13 -7.00 -11.57
N SER A 191 14.38 -6.84 -12.86
CA SER A 191 15.72 -6.83 -13.44
C SER A 191 15.83 -5.77 -14.52
N SER A 192 17.00 -5.16 -14.62
CA SER A 192 17.35 -4.23 -15.69
C SER A 192 18.74 -4.57 -16.17
N VAL A 193 18.96 -4.55 -17.49
CA VAL A 193 20.22 -4.99 -18.07
C VAL A 193 20.62 -4.01 -19.16
N ASP A 194 21.81 -3.42 -19.02
CA ASP A 194 22.46 -2.56 -20.00
C ASP A 194 23.93 -3.02 -20.09
N PRO A 195 24.24 -3.99 -20.99
CA PRO A 195 25.55 -4.62 -21.02
C PRO A 195 26.71 -3.61 -21.05
N PRO A 196 27.78 -3.83 -20.25
CA PRO A 196 28.06 -5.06 -19.53
C PRO A 196 27.40 -5.15 -18.16
N VAL A 197 26.51 -4.24 -17.74
CA VAL A 197 25.95 -4.25 -16.40
C VAL A 197 24.53 -4.82 -16.37
N ALA A 198 24.24 -5.63 -15.38
CA ALA A 198 22.89 -6.06 -15.03
C ALA A 198 22.59 -5.73 -13.57
N VAL A 199 21.36 -5.29 -13.29
CA VAL A 199 20.87 -4.99 -11.96
C VAL A 199 19.65 -5.87 -11.68
N TYR A 200 19.70 -6.62 -10.59
CA TYR A 200 18.59 -7.45 -10.12
C TYR A 200 18.19 -7.00 -8.72
N ASN A 201 16.92 -6.61 -8.56
CA ASN A 201 16.40 -6.16 -7.28
C ASN A 201 15.23 -7.05 -6.81
N PRO A 202 15.46 -8.35 -6.53
CA PRO A 202 14.37 -9.23 -6.15
C PRO A 202 13.86 -8.89 -4.74
N ILE A 203 12.56 -9.03 -4.59
CA ILE A 203 11.88 -8.96 -3.29
C ILE A 203 11.25 -10.32 -3.05
N SER A 204 11.49 -10.86 -1.87
CA SER A 204 10.85 -12.09 -1.38
C SER A 204 10.28 -11.84 0.01
N SER A 205 9.32 -12.67 0.41
CA SER A 205 8.74 -12.56 1.75
C SER A 205 8.29 -13.90 2.30
N THR A 206 8.21 -13.93 3.63
CA THR A 206 7.61 -15.01 4.39
C THR A 206 6.54 -14.41 5.29
N LEU A 207 5.38 -15.04 5.32
CA LEU A 207 4.25 -14.65 6.16
C LEU A 207 3.94 -15.79 7.12
N ASN A 208 4.00 -15.52 8.42
CA ASN A 208 3.71 -16.46 9.49
C ASN A 208 2.60 -15.89 10.38
N GLY A 209 1.34 -16.09 9.99
CA GLY A 209 0.20 -15.51 10.69
C GLY A 209 0.19 -13.97 10.59
N SER A 210 0.47 -13.27 11.69
CA SER A 210 0.54 -11.81 11.74
C SER A 210 1.96 -11.24 11.59
N GLU A 211 2.96 -12.09 11.39
CA GLU A 211 4.36 -11.67 11.20
C GLU A 211 4.72 -11.74 9.71
N LEU A 212 5.15 -10.61 9.14
CA LEU A 212 5.61 -10.50 7.76
C LEU A 212 7.08 -10.11 7.73
N ILE A 213 7.90 -10.99 7.14
CA ILE A 213 9.32 -10.75 6.91
C ILE A 213 9.52 -10.50 5.42
N ILE A 214 10.04 -9.33 5.06
CA ILE A 214 10.35 -8.95 3.68
C ILE A 214 11.86 -8.86 3.53
N LYS A 215 12.40 -9.56 2.54
CA LYS A 215 13.80 -9.52 2.15
C LYS A 215 13.92 -8.83 0.80
N LEU A 216 14.70 -7.75 0.77
CA LEU A 216 15.06 -7.02 -0.44
C LEU A 216 16.53 -7.28 -0.72
N GLU A 217 16.85 -7.67 -1.95
CA GLU A 217 18.22 -7.79 -2.41
C GLU A 217 18.46 -6.81 -3.56
N SER A 218 19.67 -6.27 -3.65
CA SER A 218 20.13 -5.48 -4.79
C SER A 218 21.47 -6.04 -5.23
N ASN A 219 21.47 -6.60 -6.43
CA ASN A 219 22.63 -7.23 -7.06
C ASN A 219 23.00 -6.42 -8.30
N GLU A 220 24.22 -5.93 -8.35
CA GLU A 220 24.86 -5.41 -9.56
C GLU A 220 25.82 -6.48 -10.08
N ILE A 221 25.65 -6.86 -11.35
CA ILE A 221 26.34 -7.96 -11.99
C ILE A 221 27.05 -7.42 -13.24
N ASP A 222 28.36 -7.66 -13.34
CA ASP A 222 29.11 -7.46 -14.56
C ASP A 222 29.01 -8.71 -15.45
N LEU A 223 28.53 -8.49 -16.67
CA LEU A 223 28.44 -9.41 -17.79
C LEU A 223 29.75 -9.31 -18.59
N MET A 224 30.68 -10.22 -18.30
CA MET A 224 31.98 -10.26 -18.93
C MET A 224 31.88 -10.67 -20.41
N GLU A 225 32.84 -10.26 -21.24
CA GLU A 225 32.88 -10.61 -22.67
C GLU A 225 32.91 -12.12 -22.95
N ASP A 226 33.38 -12.92 -21.99
CA ASP A 226 33.43 -14.38 -22.06
C ASP A 226 32.14 -15.08 -21.57
N GLY A 227 31.08 -14.29 -21.28
CA GLY A 227 29.78 -14.77 -20.82
C GLY A 227 29.74 -15.13 -19.33
N ARG A 228 30.79 -14.84 -18.56
CA ARG A 228 30.76 -14.97 -17.09
C ARG A 228 30.03 -13.81 -16.46
N GLU A 229 29.33 -14.10 -15.37
CA GLU A 229 28.67 -13.12 -14.51
C GLU A 229 29.48 -12.94 -13.22
N GLU A 230 29.78 -11.71 -12.85
CA GLU A 230 30.45 -11.39 -11.59
C GLU A 230 29.60 -10.42 -10.77
N ILE A 231 29.23 -10.80 -9.54
CA ILE A 231 28.49 -9.90 -8.63
C ILE A 231 29.48 -8.84 -8.13
N VAL A 232 29.33 -7.62 -8.63
CA VAL A 232 30.17 -6.47 -8.28
C VAL A 232 29.69 -5.81 -6.99
N LYS A 233 28.37 -5.86 -6.75
CA LYS A 233 27.76 -5.31 -5.55
C LYS A 233 26.56 -6.15 -5.13
N ASN A 234 26.51 -6.48 -3.85
CA ASN A 234 25.35 -7.10 -3.21
C ASN A 234 24.96 -6.29 -1.98
N GLN A 235 23.68 -5.96 -1.87
CA GLN A 235 23.09 -5.40 -0.67
C GLN A 235 21.85 -6.21 -0.31
N THR A 236 21.71 -6.54 0.96
CA THR A 236 20.53 -7.24 1.49
C THR A 236 19.93 -6.42 2.62
N GLN A 237 18.63 -6.22 2.57
CA GLN A 237 17.85 -5.63 3.64
C GLN A 237 16.75 -6.60 4.07
N ILE A 238 16.56 -6.73 5.37
CA ILE A 238 15.47 -7.52 5.96
C ILE A 238 14.63 -6.57 6.80
N ASN A 239 13.35 -6.53 6.50
CA ASN A 239 12.37 -5.77 7.25
C ASN A 239 11.37 -6.73 7.88
N ASP A 240 11.13 -6.58 9.18
CA ASP A 240 10.21 -7.38 9.97
C ASP A 240 9.03 -6.50 10.39
N TYR A 241 7.82 -6.96 10.09
CA TYR A 241 6.58 -6.26 10.37
C TYR A 241 5.63 -7.14 11.17
N GLN A 242 5.10 -6.56 12.24
CA GLN A 242 3.91 -7.07 12.91
C GLN A 242 2.68 -6.42 12.27
N LEU A 243 1.86 -7.25 11.62
CA LEU A 243 0.65 -6.85 10.89
C LEU A 243 -0.53 -6.61 11.82
#